data_AF-A8B9L6-F1
#
_entry.id   AF-A8B9L6-F1
#
_cell.length_a   1.000
_cell.length_b   1.000
_cell.length_c   1.000
_cell.angle_alpha   90.00
_cell.angle_beta   90.00
_cell.angle_gamma   90.00
#
_symmetry.space_group_name_H-M   'P 1'
#
loop_
_entity.id
_entity.type
_entity.pdbx_description
1 polymer ?
#
loop_
_entity_poly.entity_id
_entity_poly.type
_entity_poly.pdbx_seq_one_letter_code
_entity_poly.pdbx_strand_id
1 'polypeptide(L)'
;LVQKTNYDNWLTDRKTVDANYRTDVPKEFDARRHFVSCANVIGDVKDQGNCASSWAVAVASTFTDRLCIATGGKFTDNLSAQNLMSCGDSEKFVGCHGGSAFKAWEFTMGNGIVTGGNFNSNEGCQPYKNRPCDHYGDSSMTNCSSFRRTQMSICREKCVNKNYKVKYEDDLHKTSVVYMTSWTNVTQIQQEIMTYGPVTALMYVYENFMGYKEGIYKSTVGDLVGYHHVKLIGWGVDDDGNEY
;
A
#
# COMPACT_ATOMS: atom_id res chain seq x y z
N LEU A 1 2.85 1.44 25.02
CA LEU A 1 2.64 2.89 24.97
C LEU A 1 2.57 3.31 23.51
N VAL A 2 1.37 3.55 22.97
CA VAL A 2 1.19 4.09 21.62
C VAL A 2 1.70 5.53 21.68
N GLN A 3 2.92 5.78 21.21
CA GLN A 3 3.42 7.15 21.09
C GLN A 3 2.49 7.88 20.13
N LYS A 4 1.87 8.95 20.64
CA LYS A 4 1.00 9.84 19.88
C LYS A 4 1.74 10.29 18.62
N THR A 5 1.35 9.76 17.47
CA THR A 5 1.85 10.26 16.20
C THR A 5 1.09 11.55 15.89
N ASN A 6 1.66 12.40 15.03
CA ASN A 6 1.07 13.69 14.61
C ASN A 6 -0.36 13.57 13.99
N TYR A 7 -0.91 12.37 13.87
CA TYR A 7 -2.28 12.06 13.44
C TYR A 7 -3.32 12.17 14.58
N ASP A 8 -2.91 12.25 15.85
CA ASP A 8 -3.84 12.37 16.99
C ASP A 8 -4.54 13.73 17.11
N ASN A 9 -3.97 14.77 16.50
CA ASN A 9 -4.54 16.13 16.50
C ASN A 9 -5.29 16.45 15.20
N TRP A 10 -5.56 15.45 14.34
CA TRP A 10 -6.25 15.66 13.07
C TRP A 10 -7.77 15.73 13.27
N LEU A 11 -8.33 16.89 12.89
CA LEU A 11 -9.72 17.35 13.05
C LEU A 11 -10.69 16.88 11.94
N THR A 12 -10.26 16.01 11.02
CA THR A 12 -11.19 15.44 10.03
C THR A 12 -11.93 14.24 10.60
N ASP A 13 -13.24 14.19 10.36
CA ASP A 13 -14.12 13.13 10.85
C ASP A 13 -13.61 11.77 10.36
N ARG A 14 -13.20 10.94 11.32
CA ARG A 14 -12.90 9.54 11.05
C ARG A 14 -14.19 8.88 10.62
N LYS A 15 -14.12 8.04 9.59
CA LYS A 15 -15.24 7.17 9.29
C LYS A 15 -15.38 6.23 10.49
N THR A 16 -16.52 6.26 11.18
CA THR A 16 -16.82 5.42 12.35
C THR A 16 -17.94 4.43 12.07
N VAL A 17 -18.75 4.68 11.04
CA VAL A 17 -19.92 3.89 10.63
C VAL A 17 -20.20 4.10 9.14
N ASP A 18 -20.73 3.07 8.48
CA ASP A 18 -21.23 3.11 7.11
C ASP A 18 -22.47 2.21 7.03
N ALA A 19 -23.54 2.67 6.39
CA ALA A 19 -24.78 1.91 6.24
C ALA A 19 -24.58 0.62 5.41
N ASN A 20 -23.54 0.57 4.58
CA ASN A 20 -23.21 -0.61 3.77
C ASN A 20 -22.29 -1.60 4.50
N TYR A 21 -21.84 -1.30 5.72
CA TYR A 21 -20.99 -2.22 6.46
C TYR A 21 -21.72 -3.53 6.72
N ARG A 22 -21.05 -4.62 6.36
CA ARG A 22 -21.48 -5.97 6.72
C ARG A 22 -21.27 -6.17 8.21
N THR A 23 -22.32 -6.52 8.93
CA THR A 23 -22.29 -6.62 10.40
C THR A 23 -21.78 -7.97 10.90
N ASP A 24 -21.93 -9.02 10.09
CA ASP A 24 -21.55 -10.39 10.44
C ASP A 24 -20.08 -10.63 10.11
N VAL A 25 -19.20 -10.18 11.00
CA VAL A 25 -17.75 -10.29 10.82
C VAL A 25 -17.30 -11.74 11.10
N PRO A 26 -16.76 -12.47 10.10
CA PRO A 26 -16.27 -13.82 10.32
C PRO A 26 -14.99 -13.83 11.17
N LYS A 27 -14.68 -14.98 11.80
CA LYS A 27 -13.43 -15.16 12.55
C LYS A 27 -12.18 -15.07 11.67
N GLU A 28 -12.30 -15.48 10.42
CA GLU A 28 -11.23 -15.44 9.43
C GLU A 28 -11.74 -14.80 8.14
N PHE A 29 -10.88 -14.01 7.52
CA PHE A 29 -11.18 -13.40 6.24
C PHE A 29 -9.89 -13.23 5.43
N ASP A 30 -9.94 -13.62 4.16
CA ASP A 30 -8.89 -13.37 3.19
C ASP A 30 -9.51 -12.71 1.96
N ALA A 31 -9.15 -11.45 1.68
CA ALA A 31 -9.67 -10.70 0.54
C ALA A 31 -9.42 -11.41 -0.80
N ARG A 32 -8.36 -12.22 -0.92
CA ARG A 32 -8.07 -13.00 -2.14
C ARG A 32 -9.09 -14.11 -2.36
N ARG A 33 -9.59 -14.71 -1.28
CA ARG A 33 -10.64 -15.75 -1.33
C ARG A 33 -12.03 -15.13 -1.49
N HIS A 34 -12.24 -13.94 -0.96
CA HIS A 34 -13.53 -13.27 -1.01
C HIS A 34 -13.79 -12.56 -2.34
N PHE A 35 -12.84 -11.77 -2.82
CA PHE A 35 -12.92 -11.04 -4.08
C PHE A 35 -12.24 -11.85 -5.19
N VAL A 36 -12.80 -13.02 -5.52
CA VAL A 36 -12.16 -14.04 -6.37
C VAL A 36 -11.72 -13.50 -7.73
N SER A 37 -12.50 -12.62 -8.37
CA SER A 37 -12.14 -12.00 -9.66
C SER A 37 -10.91 -11.09 -9.57
N CYS A 38 -10.53 -10.66 -8.37
CA CYS A 38 -9.40 -9.79 -8.08
C CYS A 38 -8.31 -10.49 -7.26
N ALA A 39 -8.38 -11.81 -7.08
CA ALA A 39 -7.44 -12.56 -6.23
C ALA A 39 -5.97 -12.36 -6.66
N ASN A 40 -5.72 -12.38 -7.97
CA ASN A 40 -4.37 -12.18 -8.53
C ASN A 40 -3.86 -10.75 -8.35
N VAL A 41 -4.75 -9.75 -8.35
CA VAL A 41 -4.40 -8.34 -8.13
C VAL A 41 -4.09 -8.10 -6.65
N ILE A 42 -4.98 -8.57 -5.76
CA ILE A 42 -4.83 -8.44 -4.31
C ILE A 42 -3.57 -9.16 -3.82
N GLY A 43 -3.31 -10.35 -4.37
CA GLY A 43 -2.16 -11.18 -4.04
C GLY A 43 -0.83 -10.76 -4.69
N ASP A 44 -0.82 -9.74 -5.54
CA ASP A 44 0.41 -9.27 -6.19
C ASP A 44 1.30 -8.52 -5.17
N VAL A 45 2.39 -9.17 -4.76
CA VAL A 45 3.35 -8.63 -3.79
C VAL A 45 4.38 -7.77 -4.52
N LYS A 46 4.49 -6.51 -4.08
CA LYS A 46 5.36 -5.50 -4.69
C LYS A 46 6.67 -5.36 -3.93
N ASP A 47 7.75 -5.10 -4.66
CA ASP A 47 9.07 -4.77 -4.09
C ASP A 47 9.35 -3.26 -4.28
N GLN A 48 9.60 -2.57 -3.17
CA GLN A 48 9.91 -1.15 -3.18
C GLN A 48 11.34 -0.82 -3.64
N GLY A 49 12.24 -1.82 -3.69
CA GLY A 49 13.67 -1.69 -3.95
C GLY A 49 14.41 -0.95 -2.83
N ASN A 50 15.64 -0.48 -3.10
CA ASN A 50 16.40 0.34 -2.13
C ASN A 50 15.91 1.80 -2.12
N CYS A 51 14.66 1.99 -1.72
CA CYS A 51 13.93 3.25 -1.70
C CYS A 51 12.90 3.20 -0.57
N ALA A 52 12.82 4.22 0.29
CA ALA A 52 11.83 4.28 1.37
C ALA A 52 10.44 4.75 0.87
N SER A 53 9.87 4.00 -0.07
CA SER A 53 8.62 4.31 -0.78
C SER A 53 7.44 3.40 -0.40
N SER A 54 7.52 2.71 0.74
CA SER A 54 6.42 1.85 1.24
C SER A 54 5.07 2.57 1.27
N TRP A 55 5.07 3.87 1.60
CA TRP A 55 3.89 4.74 1.55
C TRP A 55 3.23 4.78 0.16
N ALA A 56 4.01 4.91 -0.91
CA ALA A 56 3.52 4.97 -2.28
C ALA A 56 3.13 3.59 -2.81
N VAL A 57 3.93 2.58 -2.48
CA VAL A 57 3.67 1.18 -2.88
C VAL A 57 2.40 0.67 -2.24
N ALA A 58 2.20 0.89 -0.94
CA ALA A 58 1.01 0.45 -0.22
C ALA A 58 -0.25 1.14 -0.75
N VAL A 59 -0.21 2.46 -0.99
CA VAL A 59 -1.36 3.21 -1.52
C VAL A 59 -1.68 2.79 -2.95
N ALA A 60 -0.71 2.76 -3.86
CA ALA A 60 -0.97 2.37 -5.25
C ALA A 60 -1.49 0.93 -5.36
N SER A 61 -0.94 -0.01 -4.58
CA SER A 61 -1.42 -1.40 -4.56
C SER A 61 -2.83 -1.50 -3.99
N THR A 62 -3.10 -0.83 -2.86
CA THR A 62 -4.44 -0.84 -2.24
C THR A 62 -5.48 -0.18 -3.15
N PHE A 63 -5.12 0.88 -3.85
CA PHE A 63 -6.00 1.53 -4.82
C PHE A 63 -6.27 0.60 -6.00
N THR A 64 -5.24 -0.09 -6.51
CA THR A 64 -5.41 -1.09 -7.58
C THR A 64 -6.42 -2.17 -7.17
N ASP A 65 -6.28 -2.73 -5.95
CA ASP A 65 -7.19 -3.74 -5.41
C ASP A 65 -8.64 -3.23 -5.37
N ARG A 66 -8.83 -2.04 -4.79
CA ARG A 66 -10.17 -1.44 -4.64
C ARG A 66 -10.79 -1.08 -5.99
N LEU A 67 -9.99 -0.64 -6.96
CA LEU A 67 -10.48 -0.36 -8.31
C LEU A 67 -10.86 -1.65 -9.04
N CYS A 68 -10.10 -2.73 -8.89
CA CYS A 68 -10.51 -4.05 -9.37
C CYS A 68 -11.85 -4.48 -8.77
N ILE A 69 -11.99 -4.38 -7.44
CA ILE A 69 -13.22 -4.77 -6.73
C ILE A 69 -14.41 -3.91 -7.19
N ALA A 70 -14.26 -2.60 -7.22
CA ALA A 70 -15.32 -1.66 -7.59
C ALA A 70 -15.76 -1.82 -9.06
N THR A 71 -14.87 -2.29 -9.93
CA THR A 71 -15.18 -2.55 -11.35
C THR A 71 -15.63 -4.00 -11.61
N GLY A 72 -15.77 -4.82 -10.57
CA GLY A 72 -16.14 -6.23 -10.69
C GLY A 72 -15.11 -7.05 -11.47
N GLY A 73 -13.82 -6.74 -11.33
CA GLY A 73 -12.71 -7.43 -12.01
C GLY A 73 -12.42 -6.96 -13.43
N LYS A 74 -13.05 -5.87 -13.92
CA LYS A 74 -12.76 -5.35 -15.27
C LYS A 74 -11.44 -4.60 -15.35
N PHE A 75 -11.04 -3.93 -14.27
CA PHE A 75 -9.74 -3.29 -14.16
C PHE A 75 -8.79 -4.19 -13.38
N THR A 76 -7.71 -4.62 -14.00
CA THR A 76 -6.68 -5.47 -13.38
C THR A 76 -5.26 -4.95 -13.57
N ASP A 77 -5.10 -3.79 -14.23
CA ASP A 77 -3.80 -3.18 -14.47
C ASP A 77 -3.23 -2.59 -13.19
N ASN A 78 -1.92 -2.60 -13.02
CA ASN A 78 -1.28 -2.00 -11.85
C ASN A 78 -1.32 -0.48 -11.90
N LEU A 79 -1.69 0.18 -10.80
CA LEU A 79 -1.50 1.63 -10.64
C LEU A 79 -0.07 1.96 -10.21
N SER A 80 0.44 3.07 -10.72
CA SER A 80 1.86 3.41 -10.65
C SER A 80 2.26 3.98 -9.28
N ALA A 81 2.92 3.14 -8.48
CA ALA A 81 3.67 3.61 -7.32
C ALA A 81 4.77 4.61 -7.72
N GLN A 82 5.31 4.51 -8.94
CA GLN A 82 6.31 5.44 -9.47
C GLN A 82 5.73 6.84 -9.68
N ASN A 83 4.52 6.94 -10.24
CA ASN A 83 3.86 8.22 -10.46
C ASN A 83 3.59 8.89 -9.12
N LEU A 84 2.98 8.16 -8.18
CA LEU A 84 2.68 8.66 -6.84
C LEU A 84 3.95 9.12 -6.09
N MET A 85 5.04 8.36 -6.18
CA MET A 85 6.33 8.70 -5.57
C MET A 85 7.00 9.92 -6.21
N SER A 86 6.84 10.13 -7.53
CA SER A 86 7.55 11.19 -8.26
C SER A 86 6.78 12.50 -8.32
N CYS A 87 5.45 12.42 -8.37
CA CYS A 87 4.55 13.55 -8.62
C CYS A 87 3.72 13.94 -7.41
N GLY A 88 3.79 13.18 -6.31
CA GLY A 88 3.26 13.63 -5.02
C GLY A 88 3.87 14.96 -4.61
N ASP A 89 3.03 15.84 -4.03
CA ASP A 89 3.35 17.22 -3.67
C ASP A 89 4.70 17.41 -2.93
N SER A 90 5.63 18.10 -3.58
CA SER A 90 7.05 18.20 -3.21
C SER A 90 7.34 18.90 -1.88
N GLU A 91 6.38 19.58 -1.26
CA GLU A 91 6.58 20.15 0.08
C GLU A 91 6.42 19.12 1.22
N LYS A 92 5.87 17.91 0.94
CA LYS A 92 5.42 16.96 1.99
C LYS A 92 5.71 15.48 1.71
N PHE A 93 6.36 15.13 0.60
CA PHE A 93 6.84 13.77 0.32
C PHE A 93 8.29 13.78 -0.11
N VAL A 94 9.05 12.79 0.36
CA VAL A 94 10.49 12.75 0.15
C VAL A 94 10.87 11.59 -0.77
N GLY A 95 9.95 11.16 -1.67
CA GLY A 95 10.14 10.04 -2.58
C GLY A 95 10.70 8.81 -1.88
N CYS A 96 12.00 8.58 -2.07
CA CYS A 96 12.76 7.48 -1.47
C CYS A 96 13.31 7.71 -0.05
N HIS A 97 12.97 8.82 0.62
CA HIS A 97 13.34 9.07 2.02
C HIS A 97 12.14 9.01 2.98
N GLY A 98 10.97 8.58 2.50
CA GLY A 98 9.76 8.45 3.29
C GLY A 98 8.62 9.35 2.81
N GLY A 99 7.43 9.08 3.34
CA GLY A 99 6.20 9.79 2.99
C GLY A 99 5.00 9.32 3.81
N SER A 100 3.87 10.00 3.62
CA SER A 100 2.61 9.72 4.32
C SER A 100 1.61 9.03 3.39
N ALA A 101 1.15 7.83 3.75
CA ALA A 101 0.10 7.13 3.01
C ALA A 101 -1.19 7.95 2.93
N PHE A 102 -1.56 8.67 4.00
CA PHE A 102 -2.75 9.52 4.00
C PHE A 102 -2.67 10.65 2.96
N LYS A 103 -1.55 11.39 2.94
CA LYS A 103 -1.34 12.44 1.94
C LYS A 103 -1.29 11.86 0.53
N ALA A 104 -0.76 10.65 0.37
CA ALA A 104 -0.75 9.98 -0.92
C ALA A 104 -2.15 9.60 -1.39
N TRP A 105 -3.04 9.18 -0.48
CA TRP A 105 -4.47 9.04 -0.79
C TRP A 105 -5.10 10.38 -1.19
N GLU A 106 -4.86 11.47 -0.46
CA GLU A 106 -5.37 12.81 -0.85
C GLU A 106 -4.91 13.21 -2.27
N PHE A 107 -3.65 12.90 -2.62
CA PHE A 107 -3.14 13.12 -3.97
C PHE A 107 -3.92 12.33 -5.03
N THR A 108 -4.26 11.06 -4.77
CA THR A 108 -5.07 10.26 -5.70
C THR A 108 -6.48 10.85 -5.91
N MET A 109 -7.02 11.59 -4.94
CA MET A 109 -8.33 12.23 -5.05
C MET A 109 -8.26 13.51 -5.89
N GLY A 110 -7.28 14.37 -5.63
CA GLY A 110 -7.11 15.63 -6.36
C GLY A 110 -6.59 15.44 -7.79
N ASN A 111 -5.49 14.69 -7.92
CA ASN A 111 -4.71 14.59 -9.15
C ASN A 111 -4.95 13.25 -9.86
N GLY A 112 -5.09 12.17 -9.09
CA GLY A 112 -5.10 10.80 -9.63
C GLY A 112 -3.70 10.27 -9.88
N ILE A 113 -3.62 8.99 -10.25
CA ILE A 113 -2.38 8.33 -10.63
C ILE A 113 -2.58 7.50 -11.89
N VAL A 114 -1.53 7.39 -12.70
CA VAL A 114 -1.53 6.59 -13.93
C VAL A 114 -1.22 5.12 -13.67
N THR A 115 -1.42 4.26 -14.66
CA THR A 115 -0.97 2.85 -14.61
C THR A 115 0.56 2.74 -14.63
N GLY A 116 1.07 1.65 -14.06
CA GLY A 116 2.50 1.37 -14.01
C GLY A 116 2.81 0.09 -13.24
N GLY A 117 3.31 -0.92 -13.96
CA GLY A 117 3.68 -2.20 -13.38
C GLY A 117 5.05 -2.22 -12.71
N ASN A 118 5.55 -3.43 -12.47
CA ASN A 118 6.81 -3.67 -11.77
C ASN A 118 8.02 -3.18 -12.57
N PHE A 119 9.19 -3.15 -11.94
CA PHE A 119 10.45 -2.84 -12.60
C PHE A 119 10.68 -3.72 -13.83
N ASN A 120 11.05 -3.10 -14.95
CA ASN A 120 11.26 -3.75 -16.25
C ASN A 120 10.07 -4.55 -16.83
N SER A 121 8.85 -4.40 -16.28
CA SER A 121 7.65 -5.05 -16.82
C SER A 121 7.23 -4.50 -18.19
N ASN A 122 7.55 -3.23 -18.48
CA ASN A 122 6.97 -2.46 -19.59
C ASN A 122 5.43 -2.45 -19.58
N GLU A 123 4.82 -2.49 -18.40
CA GLU A 123 3.37 -2.44 -18.20
C GLU A 123 2.92 -1.05 -17.74
N GLY A 124 1.86 -0.54 -18.35
CA GLY A 124 1.26 0.75 -18.01
C GLY A 124 2.08 1.98 -18.43
N CYS A 125 1.58 3.16 -18.09
CA CYS A 125 2.15 4.46 -18.45
C CYS A 125 3.51 4.73 -17.79
N GLN A 126 3.63 4.44 -16.49
CA GLN A 126 4.84 4.69 -15.70
C GLN A 126 5.23 3.48 -14.84
N PRO A 127 5.89 2.46 -15.43
CA PRO A 127 6.44 1.33 -14.67
C PRO A 127 7.41 1.79 -13.57
N TYR A 128 7.52 0.99 -12.51
CA TYR A 128 8.41 1.24 -11.39
C TYR A 128 9.88 1.25 -11.82
N LYS A 129 10.67 2.20 -11.29
CA LYS A 129 12.09 2.36 -11.68
C LYS A 129 13.07 1.72 -10.70
N ASN A 130 12.63 1.41 -9.48
CA ASN A 130 13.51 0.82 -8.48
C ASN A 130 13.61 -0.68 -8.71
N ARG A 131 14.84 -1.17 -8.85
CA ARG A 131 15.12 -2.58 -9.02
C ARG A 131 14.75 -3.35 -7.73
N PRO A 132 14.07 -4.50 -7.84
CA PRO A 132 13.88 -5.43 -6.74
C PRO A 132 15.21 -5.86 -6.12
N CYS A 133 15.22 -6.07 -4.81
CA CYS A 133 16.42 -6.42 -4.08
C CYS A 133 16.11 -7.20 -2.80
N ASP A 134 17.13 -7.83 -2.24
CA ASP A 134 16.98 -8.54 -0.98
C ASP A 134 17.02 -7.59 0.21
N HIS A 135 15.88 -7.47 0.91
CA HIS A 135 15.73 -6.59 2.07
C HIS A 135 16.31 -7.19 3.35
N TYR A 136 16.45 -8.51 3.44
CA TYR A 136 16.74 -9.22 4.71
C TYR A 136 17.93 -10.19 4.62
N GLY A 137 18.39 -10.53 3.41
CA GLY A 137 19.53 -11.41 3.15
C GLY A 137 19.19 -12.89 2.96
N ASP A 138 17.91 -13.21 2.74
CA ASP A 138 17.40 -14.59 2.67
C ASP A 138 16.92 -15.01 1.28
N SER A 139 17.16 -14.17 0.27
CA SER A 139 16.82 -14.42 -1.11
C SER A 139 18.06 -14.60 -1.97
N SER A 140 17.88 -15.13 -3.19
CA SER A 140 18.94 -15.16 -4.21
C SER A 140 19.19 -13.80 -4.87
N MET A 141 18.48 -12.74 -4.46
CA MET A 141 18.65 -11.40 -5.01
C MET A 141 19.85 -10.68 -4.40
N THR A 142 20.36 -9.67 -5.09
CA THR A 142 21.38 -8.78 -4.52
C THR A 142 20.81 -7.99 -3.34
N ASN A 143 21.54 -7.91 -2.24
CA ASN A 143 21.13 -7.16 -1.06
C ASN A 143 20.86 -5.68 -1.37
N CYS A 144 19.76 -5.15 -0.85
CA CYS A 144 19.36 -3.76 -1.06
C CYS A 144 20.45 -2.77 -0.63
N SER A 145 21.19 -3.07 0.44
CA SER A 145 22.31 -2.23 0.93
C SER A 145 23.46 -2.12 -0.07
N SER A 146 23.59 -3.05 -1.02
CA SER A 146 24.59 -3.02 -2.08
C SER A 146 24.23 -2.05 -3.21
N PHE A 147 22.98 -1.64 -3.31
CA PHE A 147 22.55 -0.63 -4.27
C PHE A 147 22.69 0.77 -3.65
N ARG A 148 23.01 1.76 -4.48
CA ARG A 148 22.83 3.16 -4.06
C ARG A 148 21.35 3.41 -3.84
N ARG A 149 21.00 4.12 -2.76
CA ARG A 149 19.63 4.60 -2.56
C ARG A 149 19.18 5.34 -3.81
N THR A 150 17.99 5.00 -4.30
CA THR A 150 17.49 5.61 -5.52
C THR A 150 17.34 7.12 -5.32
N GLN A 151 17.93 7.89 -6.24
CA GLN A 151 17.73 9.33 -6.29
C GLN A 151 16.27 9.67 -6.60
N MET A 152 15.81 10.79 -6.04
CA MET A 152 14.47 11.32 -6.27
C MET A 152 14.19 11.41 -7.77
N SER A 153 13.16 10.73 -8.23
CA SER A 153 12.72 10.83 -9.61
C SER A 153 11.89 12.09 -9.80
N ILE A 154 12.34 12.94 -10.73
CA ILE A 154 11.60 14.13 -11.17
C ILE A 154 10.21 13.70 -11.64
N CYS A 155 9.16 14.40 -11.18
CA CYS A 155 7.81 14.22 -11.69
C CYS A 155 7.80 14.39 -13.21
N ARG A 156 7.12 13.48 -13.91
CA ARG A 156 6.89 13.57 -15.34
C ARG A 156 5.41 13.35 -15.59
N GLU A 157 4.71 14.39 -15.99
CA GLU A 157 3.32 14.30 -16.45
C GLU A 157 3.29 13.79 -17.90
N LYS A 158 3.84 12.59 -18.11
CA LYS A 158 3.86 11.88 -19.38
C LYS A 158 4.12 10.40 -19.18
N CYS A 159 3.56 9.57 -20.04
CA CYS A 159 3.93 8.15 -20.09
C CYS A 159 5.39 7.99 -20.53
N VAL A 160 6.15 7.23 -19.75
CA VAL A 160 7.57 6.95 -20.01
C VAL A 160 7.75 5.62 -20.73
N ASN A 161 6.77 4.73 -20.62
CA ASN A 161 6.72 3.50 -21.38
C ASN A 161 6.34 3.78 -22.84
N LYS A 162 7.30 3.63 -23.75
CA LYS A 162 7.10 3.89 -25.20
C LYS A 162 6.11 2.92 -25.86
N ASN A 163 5.89 1.76 -25.26
CA ASN A 163 4.96 0.75 -25.77
C ASN A 163 3.52 1.04 -25.35
N TYR A 164 3.33 1.88 -24.33
CA TYR A 164 2.01 2.28 -23.85
C TYR A 164 1.41 3.38 -24.74
N LYS A 165 0.14 3.22 -25.12
CA LYS A 165 -0.50 4.07 -26.14
C LYS A 165 -1.51 5.07 -25.59
N VAL A 166 -2.01 4.85 -24.37
CA VAL A 166 -2.90 5.78 -23.70
C VAL A 166 -2.08 7.01 -23.28
N LYS A 167 -2.65 8.20 -23.45
CA LYS A 167 -2.01 9.45 -23.01
C LYS A 167 -1.99 9.53 -21.50
N TYR A 168 -1.09 10.34 -20.95
CA TYR A 168 -0.94 10.48 -19.50
C TYR A 168 -2.24 10.96 -18.86
N GLU A 169 -2.87 11.96 -19.46
CA GLU A 169 -4.09 12.60 -18.95
C GLU A 169 -5.30 11.65 -19.01
N ASP A 170 -5.33 10.78 -20.03
CA ASP A 170 -6.40 9.81 -20.25
C ASP A 170 -6.22 8.55 -19.35
N ASP A 171 -5.03 8.33 -18.80
CA ASP A 171 -4.70 7.19 -17.93
C ASP A 171 -4.77 7.53 -16.43
N LEU A 172 -5.19 8.74 -16.06
CA LEU A 172 -5.30 9.15 -14.67
C LEU A 172 -6.52 8.52 -13.99
N HIS A 173 -6.27 7.76 -12.93
CA HIS A 173 -7.29 7.13 -12.09
C HIS A 173 -7.40 7.88 -10.77
N LYS A 174 -8.62 8.30 -10.40
CA LYS A 174 -8.89 9.08 -9.19
C LYS A 174 -9.74 8.32 -8.19
N THR A 175 -9.50 8.60 -6.91
CA THR A 175 -10.43 8.20 -5.85
C THR A 175 -11.54 9.25 -5.71
N SER A 176 -12.75 8.81 -5.33
CA SER A 176 -13.88 9.71 -5.10
C SER A 176 -13.91 10.28 -3.68
N VAL A 177 -13.35 9.55 -2.71
CA VAL A 177 -13.32 9.93 -1.30
C VAL A 177 -12.08 9.36 -0.63
N VAL A 178 -11.54 10.10 0.34
CA VAL A 178 -10.44 9.68 1.21
C VAL A 178 -10.84 9.90 2.65
N TYR A 179 -10.65 8.89 3.49
CA TYR A 179 -10.93 8.93 4.92
C TYR A 179 -9.97 8.03 5.67
N MET A 180 -9.90 8.23 6.99
CA MET A 180 -9.27 7.28 7.91
C MET A 180 -10.35 6.50 8.64
N THR A 181 -10.17 5.18 8.72
CA THR A 181 -10.94 4.32 9.63
C THR A 181 -10.47 4.54 11.07
N SER A 182 -11.17 3.96 12.04
CA SER A 182 -10.64 3.88 13.41
C SER A 182 -9.31 3.11 13.43
N TRP A 183 -8.44 3.51 14.36
CA TRP A 183 -7.19 2.82 14.67
C TRP A 183 -7.27 1.97 15.94
N THR A 184 -8.37 2.08 16.70
CA THR A 184 -8.61 1.29 17.93
C THR A 184 -9.74 0.28 17.78
N ASN A 185 -10.58 0.40 16.75
CA ASN A 185 -11.73 -0.48 16.55
C ASN A 185 -11.42 -1.50 15.46
N VAL A 186 -10.99 -2.70 15.89
CA VAL A 186 -10.67 -3.83 15.01
C VAL A 186 -11.88 -4.24 14.17
N THR A 187 -13.05 -4.37 14.79
CA THR A 187 -14.30 -4.73 14.09
C THR A 187 -14.58 -3.78 12.94
N GLN A 188 -14.36 -2.48 13.13
CA GLN A 188 -14.60 -1.52 12.07
C GLN A 188 -13.61 -1.65 10.89
N ILE A 189 -12.34 -1.94 11.17
CA ILE A 189 -11.35 -2.21 10.13
C ILE A 189 -11.73 -3.48 9.36
N GLN A 190 -12.16 -4.53 10.08
CA GLN A 190 -12.64 -5.77 9.48
C GLN A 190 -13.85 -5.52 8.56
N GLN A 191 -14.83 -4.74 9.03
CA GLN A 191 -16.00 -4.32 8.25
C GLN A 191 -15.62 -3.56 6.98
N GLU A 192 -14.66 -2.63 7.08
CA GLU A 192 -14.17 -1.89 5.92
C GLU A 192 -13.51 -2.82 4.90
N ILE A 193 -12.66 -3.75 5.35
CA ILE A 193 -11.95 -4.69 4.47
C ILE A 193 -12.92 -5.67 3.80
N MET A 194 -13.86 -6.27 4.53
CA MET A 194 -14.82 -7.22 3.93
C MET A 194 -15.84 -6.57 3.02
N THR A 195 -16.11 -5.27 3.20
CA THR A 195 -17.10 -4.55 2.41
C THR A 195 -16.48 -3.97 1.14
N TYR A 196 -15.32 -3.32 1.27
CA TYR A 196 -14.73 -2.51 0.20
C TYR A 196 -13.35 -2.99 -0.27
N GLY A 197 -12.77 -4.00 0.39
CA GLY A 197 -11.45 -4.53 0.06
C GLY A 197 -10.32 -3.94 0.92
N PRO A 198 -9.07 -4.34 0.62
CA PRO A 198 -7.88 -4.02 1.42
C PRO A 198 -7.73 -2.55 1.83
N VAL A 199 -7.03 -2.30 2.94
CA VAL A 199 -6.73 -0.95 3.46
C VAL A 199 -5.23 -0.76 3.69
N THR A 200 -4.77 0.48 3.70
CA THR A 200 -3.39 0.81 4.10
C THR A 200 -3.28 1.01 5.60
N ALA A 201 -2.22 0.50 6.22
CA ALA A 201 -1.92 0.70 7.63
C ALA A 201 -0.46 1.13 7.86
N LEU A 202 -0.21 1.78 9.00
CA LEU A 202 1.13 2.11 9.49
C LEU A 202 1.55 1.06 10.52
N MET A 203 2.70 0.43 10.29
CA MET A 203 3.31 -0.52 11.19
C MET A 203 4.58 0.08 11.79
N TYR A 204 4.74 -0.07 13.11
CA TYR A 204 5.99 0.21 13.81
C TYR A 204 6.92 -0.97 13.61
N VAL A 205 8.12 -0.72 13.11
CA VAL A 205 9.12 -1.76 12.82
C VAL A 205 10.20 -1.73 13.88
N TYR A 206 10.34 -2.84 14.58
CA TYR A 206 11.38 -3.07 15.57
C TYR A 206 12.48 -3.96 14.99
N GLU A 207 13.67 -3.96 15.59
CA GLU A 207 14.82 -4.73 15.09
C GLU A 207 14.50 -6.22 14.90
N ASN A 208 13.73 -6.80 15.82
CA ASN A 208 13.34 -8.21 15.77
C ASN A 208 12.41 -8.54 14.58
N PHE A 209 11.75 -7.55 13.96
CA PHE A 209 10.95 -7.77 12.76
C PHE A 209 11.81 -8.16 11.56
N MET A 210 13.07 -7.71 11.51
CA MET A 210 13.96 -7.99 10.38
C MET A 210 14.30 -9.49 10.25
N GLY A 211 14.17 -10.25 11.34
CA GLY A 211 14.35 -11.70 11.36
C GLY A 211 13.06 -12.51 11.23
N TYR A 212 11.91 -11.87 11.04
CA TYR A 212 10.62 -12.56 10.95
C TYR A 212 10.57 -13.49 9.72
N LYS A 213 9.98 -14.68 9.88
CA LYS A 213 9.86 -15.73 8.85
C LYS A 213 8.45 -16.28 8.71
N GLU A 214 7.84 -16.64 9.83
CA GLU A 214 6.55 -17.30 9.89
C GLU A 214 5.87 -17.07 11.25
N GLY A 215 4.58 -17.42 11.34
CA GLY A 215 3.76 -17.29 12.54
C GLY A 215 3.04 -15.95 12.66
N ILE A 216 2.79 -15.50 13.90
CA ILE A 216 2.19 -14.20 14.19
C ILE A 216 3.27 -13.31 14.79
N TYR A 217 3.63 -12.24 14.08
CA TYR A 217 4.62 -11.30 14.60
C TYR A 217 4.07 -10.49 15.78
N LYS A 218 4.79 -10.49 16.90
CA LYS A 218 4.56 -9.61 18.04
C LYS A 218 5.88 -8.97 18.45
N SER A 219 5.91 -7.64 18.50
CA SER A 219 7.07 -6.94 19.08
C SER A 219 7.14 -7.23 20.57
N THR A 220 8.15 -7.99 21.00
CA THR A 220 8.38 -8.34 22.40
C THR A 220 9.74 -7.84 22.92
N VAL A 221 10.70 -7.54 22.03
CA VAL A 221 12.07 -7.11 22.34
C VAL A 221 12.65 -6.32 21.15
N GLY A 222 13.56 -5.36 21.40
CA GLY A 222 14.34 -4.65 20.39
C GLY A 222 14.00 -3.17 20.27
N ASP A 223 14.90 -2.39 19.67
CA ASP A 223 14.70 -0.96 19.47
C ASP A 223 13.76 -0.67 18.29
N LEU A 224 13.07 0.47 18.36
CA LEU A 224 12.25 0.97 17.24
C LEU A 224 13.20 1.41 16.11
N VAL A 225 13.18 0.68 14.99
CA VAL A 225 13.98 0.98 13.80
C VAL A 225 13.30 2.05 12.94
N GLY A 226 11.97 2.04 12.91
CA GLY A 226 11.21 3.05 12.19
C GLY A 226 9.76 2.65 11.96
N TYR A 227 9.20 3.15 10.86
CA TYR A 227 7.80 2.94 10.49
C TYR A 227 7.71 2.47 9.04
N HIS A 228 6.70 1.66 8.75
CA HIS A 228 6.48 1.10 7.43
C HIS A 228 4.99 1.08 7.10
N HIS A 229 4.64 1.42 5.86
CA HIS A 229 3.25 1.33 5.41
C HIS A 229 3.01 -0.01 4.76
N VAL A 230 1.91 -0.67 5.14
CA VAL A 230 1.54 -2.01 4.69
C VAL A 230 0.11 -2.01 4.15
N LYS A 231 -0.23 -3.07 3.42
CA LYS A 231 -1.58 -3.36 2.93
C LYS A 231 -2.17 -4.49 3.78
N LEU A 232 -3.28 -4.22 4.48
CA LEU A 232 -4.03 -5.23 5.22
C LEU A 232 -5.06 -5.87 4.29
N ILE A 233 -5.02 -7.19 4.16
CA ILE A 233 -5.90 -7.95 3.24
C ILE A 233 -6.87 -8.89 3.96
N GLY A 234 -6.80 -8.99 5.28
CA GLY A 234 -7.53 -10.01 6.03
C GLY A 234 -7.17 -10.05 7.49
N TRP A 235 -7.69 -11.07 8.16
CA TRP A 235 -7.45 -11.41 9.57
C TRP A 235 -7.74 -12.90 9.79
N GLY A 236 -7.28 -13.44 10.90
CA GLY A 236 -7.62 -14.80 11.29
C GLY A 236 -7.27 -15.13 12.73
N VAL A 237 -7.37 -16.43 13.04
CA VAL A 237 -7.02 -17.00 14.33
C VAL A 237 -6.14 -18.23 14.05
N ASP A 238 -5.03 -18.38 14.76
CA ASP A 238 -4.19 -19.58 14.65
C ASP A 238 -4.78 -20.78 15.43
N ASP A 239 -4.11 -21.93 15.36
CA ASP A 239 -4.53 -23.16 16.03
C ASP A 239 -4.54 -23.02 17.57
N ASP A 240 -3.77 -22.08 18.12
CA ASP A 240 -3.68 -21.78 19.55
C ASP A 240 -4.71 -20.74 20.02
N GLY A 241 -5.52 -20.21 19.10
CA GLY A 241 -6.55 -19.21 19.40
C GLY A 241 -6.05 -17.76 19.39
N ASN A 242 -4.83 -17.49 18.89
CA ASN A 242 -4.28 -16.14 18.79
C ASN A 242 -4.77 -15.45 17.50
N GLU A 243 -5.27 -14.21 17.65
CA GLU A 243 -5.73 -13.39 16.53
C GLU A 243 -4.56 -12.73 15.77
N TYR A 244 -4.70 -12.58 14.45
CA TYR A 244 -3.75 -11.89 13.57
C TYR A 244 -4.40 -11.08 12.45
#